data_AF-A0A1B0BAL7-F1
#
_entry.id   AF-A0A1B0BAL7-F1
#
_cell.length_a   1.000
_cell.length_b   1.000
_cell.length_c   1.000
_cell.angle_alpha   90.00
_cell.angle_beta   90.00
_cell.angle_gamma   90.00
#
_symmetry.space_group_name_H-M   'P 1'
#
loop_
_entity.id
_entity.type
_entity.pdbx_description
1 polymer ?
#
loop_
_entity_poly.entity_id
_entity_poly.type
_entity_poly.pdbx_seq_one_letter_code
_entity_poly.pdbx_strand_id
1 'polypeptide(L)'
;MAPAIPERWLDYTPIGRQIEGTRFIAFKVPLKQHLNKSMLRHQRLDVNTLFERIPKLGIIIDLTNTNRYYNPHHICKDGIDYKKICTPGHITPSYCLVKEFRDCVKAFLFKNSANDKLIGVHCTHGVNRTGYFICSYMISELAIEPAEAIQRFVAARGHEIERSNYLNALNRLKQSNLTRKIIYTGNNQNKLNTVCNFKCTRGNGH
;
A
#
# COMPACT_ATOMS: atom_id res chain seq x y z
N MET A 1 -19.32 -18.99 -13.93
CA MET A 1 -18.79 -19.78 -12.80
C MET A 1 -18.55 -18.83 -11.63
N ALA A 2 -18.99 -19.18 -10.41
CA ALA A 2 -18.64 -18.41 -9.22
C ALA A 2 -17.11 -18.41 -9.05
N PRO A 3 -16.47 -17.30 -8.67
CA PRO A 3 -15.03 -17.26 -8.55
C PRO A 3 -14.58 -18.21 -7.43
N ALA A 4 -13.80 -19.23 -7.78
CA ALA A 4 -13.19 -20.12 -6.80
C ALA A 4 -12.21 -19.36 -5.89
N ILE A 5 -11.98 -19.91 -4.69
CA ILE A 5 -10.95 -19.43 -3.77
C ILE A 5 -9.60 -19.50 -4.50
N PRO A 6 -8.78 -18.43 -4.50
CA PRO A 6 -7.48 -18.48 -5.14
C PRO A 6 -6.60 -19.59 -4.54
N GLU A 7 -5.79 -20.21 -5.39
CA GLU A 7 -4.80 -21.20 -4.97
C GLU A 7 -3.91 -20.64 -3.84
N ARG A 8 -3.61 -21.49 -2.84
CA ARG A 8 -2.83 -21.15 -1.63
C ARG A 8 -3.41 -20.00 -0.78
N TRP A 9 -4.61 -19.49 -1.05
CA TRP A 9 -5.16 -18.35 -0.28
C TRP A 9 -5.37 -18.68 1.20
N LEU A 10 -5.66 -19.94 1.53
CA LEU A 10 -5.82 -20.40 2.91
C LEU A 10 -4.49 -20.58 3.66
N ASP A 11 -3.38 -20.70 2.94
CA ASP A 11 -2.03 -20.87 3.51
C ASP A 11 -1.52 -19.59 4.18
N TYR A 12 -2.09 -18.44 3.81
CA TYR A 12 -1.69 -17.14 4.34
C TYR A 12 -2.67 -16.60 5.37
N THR A 13 -2.14 -16.00 6.43
CA THR A 13 -2.94 -15.29 7.43
C THR A 13 -3.71 -14.13 6.80
N PRO A 14 -4.96 -13.84 7.23
CA PRO A 14 -5.78 -12.81 6.62
C PRO A 14 -5.16 -11.41 6.59
N ILE A 15 -4.70 -10.94 7.74
CA ILE A 15 -4.29 -9.56 7.96
C ILE A 15 -2.97 -9.59 8.75
N GLY A 16 -2.00 -8.76 8.36
CA GLY A 16 -0.78 -8.51 9.13
C GLY A 16 -0.97 -7.42 10.18
N ARG A 17 0.12 -6.98 10.79
CA ARG A 17 0.14 -5.83 11.70
C ARG A 17 0.49 -4.55 10.93
N GLN A 18 0.32 -3.41 11.59
CA GLN A 18 0.87 -2.16 11.08
C GLN A 18 2.39 -2.26 10.99
N ILE A 19 2.95 -1.84 9.85
CA ILE A 19 4.41 -1.87 9.63
C ILE A 19 5.04 -0.71 10.40
N GLU A 20 6.03 -1.03 11.23
CA GLU A 20 6.70 -0.10 12.13
C GLU A 20 7.23 1.16 11.42
N GLY A 21 6.96 2.33 12.00
CA GLY A 21 7.35 3.62 11.44
C GLY A 21 6.54 4.06 10.22
N THR A 22 5.47 3.34 9.87
CA THR A 22 4.61 3.67 8.73
C THR A 22 3.13 3.60 9.09
N ARG A 23 2.26 4.02 8.17
CA ARG A 23 0.80 3.83 8.26
C ARG A 23 0.30 2.64 7.42
N PHE A 24 1.19 1.74 6.98
CA PHE A 24 0.81 0.62 6.14
C PHE A 24 0.33 -0.59 6.95
N ILE A 25 -0.69 -1.26 6.43
CA ILE A 25 -1.10 -2.60 6.84
C ILE A 25 -1.31 -3.47 5.59
N ALA A 26 -0.76 -4.67 5.62
CA ALA A 26 -0.83 -5.62 4.52
C ALA A 26 -1.81 -6.76 4.83
N PHE A 27 -2.62 -7.16 3.85
CA PHE A 27 -3.56 -8.27 3.99
C PHE A 27 -3.74 -9.02 2.67
N LYS A 28 -4.27 -10.24 2.73
CA LYS A 28 -4.66 -10.99 1.53
C LYS A 28 -5.98 -10.45 0.97
N VAL A 29 -6.29 -10.77 -0.28
CA VAL A 29 -7.52 -10.24 -0.91
C VAL A 29 -8.76 -10.64 -0.11
N PRO A 30 -9.65 -9.71 0.27
CA PRO A 30 -10.97 -10.05 0.78
C PRO A 30 -11.77 -10.79 -0.29
N LEU A 31 -12.53 -11.81 0.10
CA LEU A 31 -13.38 -12.57 -0.81
C LEU A 31 -14.86 -12.25 -0.55
N LYS A 32 -15.72 -12.50 -1.55
CA LYS A 32 -17.17 -12.37 -1.38
C LYS A 32 -17.65 -13.23 -0.20
N GLN A 33 -18.64 -12.72 0.55
CA GLN A 33 -19.14 -13.36 1.77
C GLN A 33 -19.55 -14.83 1.58
N HIS A 34 -20.15 -15.20 0.45
CA HIS A 34 -20.55 -16.59 0.19
C HIS A 34 -19.36 -17.56 0.12
N LEU A 35 -18.18 -17.11 -0.34
CA LEU A 35 -16.96 -17.94 -0.36
C LEU A 35 -16.40 -18.16 1.05
N ASN A 36 -16.69 -17.25 1.99
CA ASN A 36 -16.23 -17.33 3.37
C ASN A 36 -17.05 -18.33 4.21
N LYS A 37 -18.27 -18.70 3.80
CA LYS A 37 -19.18 -19.57 4.58
C LYS A 37 -18.57 -20.93 4.88
N SER A 38 -17.83 -21.50 3.93
CA SER A 38 -17.18 -22.81 4.04
C SER A 38 -15.81 -22.77 4.74
N MET A 39 -15.32 -21.59 5.13
CA MET A 39 -14.00 -21.42 5.76
C MET A 39 -14.09 -21.36 7.28
N LEU A 40 -13.00 -21.74 7.96
CA LEU A 40 -12.84 -21.54 9.41
C LEU A 40 -12.86 -20.05 9.75
N ARG A 41 -13.49 -19.67 10.88
CA ARG A 41 -13.69 -18.27 11.28
C ARG A 41 -12.41 -17.43 11.26
N HIS A 42 -11.28 -18.01 11.71
CA HIS A 42 -10.00 -17.31 11.75
C HIS A 42 -9.36 -17.11 10.36
N GLN A 43 -9.76 -17.87 9.34
CA GLN A 43 -9.27 -17.78 7.97
C GLN A 43 -10.11 -16.83 7.09
N ARG A 44 -11.34 -16.53 7.53
CA ARG A 44 -12.28 -15.65 6.82
C ARG A 44 -11.72 -14.24 6.68
N LEU A 45 -11.97 -13.67 5.51
CA LEU A 45 -11.75 -12.28 5.21
C LEU A 45 -12.71 -11.86 4.09
N ASP A 46 -13.78 -11.17 4.46
CA ASP A 46 -14.56 -10.33 3.57
C ASP A 46 -14.33 -8.85 3.92
N VAL A 47 -14.95 -7.96 3.16
CA VAL A 47 -14.76 -6.50 3.32
C VAL A 47 -15.27 -6.01 4.69
N ASN A 48 -16.38 -6.57 5.20
CA ASN A 48 -16.92 -6.18 6.51
C ASN A 48 -15.97 -6.60 7.63
N THR A 49 -15.51 -7.86 7.57
CA THR A 49 -14.52 -8.40 8.52
C THR A 49 -13.21 -7.60 8.48
N LEU A 50 -12.81 -7.11 7.31
CA LEU A 50 -11.63 -6.26 7.16
C LEU A 50 -11.80 -4.93 7.92
N PHE A 51 -12.96 -4.27 7.78
CA PHE A 51 -13.25 -3.00 8.44
C PHE A 51 -13.38 -3.15 9.96
N GLU A 52 -14.02 -4.22 10.42
CA GLU A 52 -14.09 -4.56 11.85
C GLU A 52 -12.71 -4.77 12.46
N ARG A 53 -11.79 -5.45 11.74
CA ARG A 53 -10.44 -5.75 12.22
C ARG A 53 -9.45 -4.60 12.05
N ILE A 54 -9.74 -3.62 11.20
CA ILE A 54 -8.89 -2.45 10.94
C ILE A 54 -9.75 -1.17 10.99
N PRO A 55 -10.23 -0.76 12.18
CA PRO A 55 -11.18 0.36 12.31
C PRO A 55 -10.61 1.71 11.84
N LYS A 56 -9.27 1.85 11.80
CA LYS A 56 -8.59 3.06 11.31
C LYS A 56 -8.29 3.05 9.81
N LEU A 57 -8.78 2.06 9.05
CA LEU A 57 -8.51 1.97 7.62
C LEU A 57 -9.05 3.20 6.89
N GLY A 58 -8.18 3.93 6.19
CA GLY A 58 -8.57 5.14 5.46
C GLY A 58 -8.53 5.00 3.94
N ILE A 59 -7.70 4.09 3.42
CA ILE A 59 -7.63 3.77 1.99
C ILE A 59 -7.29 2.30 1.79
N ILE A 60 -7.86 1.68 0.74
CA ILE A 60 -7.43 0.39 0.21
C ILE A 60 -6.75 0.59 -1.15
N ILE A 61 -5.53 0.11 -1.26
CA ILE A 61 -4.79 -0.02 -2.52
C ILE A 61 -4.80 -1.49 -2.96
N ASP A 62 -5.61 -1.77 -3.99
CA ASP A 62 -5.77 -3.10 -4.59
C ASP A 62 -4.78 -3.30 -5.75
N LEU A 63 -3.82 -4.20 -5.56
CA LEU A 63 -2.78 -4.56 -6.54
C LEU A 63 -3.16 -5.75 -7.43
N THR A 64 -4.37 -6.31 -7.27
CA THR A 64 -4.82 -7.46 -8.07
C THR A 64 -5.12 -7.03 -9.51
N ASN A 65 -4.75 -7.86 -10.47
CA ASN A 65 -5.06 -7.64 -11.89
C ASN A 65 -6.40 -8.30 -12.29
N THR A 66 -7.43 -8.14 -11.45
CA THR A 66 -8.78 -8.70 -11.67
C THR A 66 -9.80 -8.01 -10.77
N ASN A 67 -11.06 -7.95 -11.19
CA ASN A 67 -12.17 -7.39 -10.40
C ASN A 67 -13.08 -8.47 -9.80
N ARG A 68 -12.67 -9.74 -9.83
CA ARG A 68 -13.56 -10.87 -9.50
C ARG A 68 -13.79 -11.10 -8.00
N TYR A 69 -12.93 -10.59 -7.13
CA TYR A 69 -12.88 -11.00 -5.72
C TYR A 69 -13.88 -10.29 -4.81
N TYR A 70 -14.12 -8.99 -5.00
CA TYR A 70 -15.11 -8.22 -4.25
C TYR A 70 -15.54 -6.99 -5.05
N ASN A 71 -16.64 -6.35 -4.64
CA ASN A 71 -17.13 -5.12 -5.26
C ASN A 71 -16.59 -3.89 -4.51
N PRO A 72 -15.78 -3.01 -5.13
CA PRO A 72 -15.25 -1.83 -4.46
C PRO A 72 -16.32 -0.79 -4.11
N HIS A 73 -17.52 -0.82 -4.72
CA HIS A 73 -18.61 0.11 -4.37
C HIS A 73 -19.05 -0.02 -2.91
N HIS A 74 -18.77 -1.15 -2.26
CA HIS A 74 -19.09 -1.36 -0.85
C HIS A 74 -18.05 -0.69 0.08
N ILE A 75 -16.89 -0.31 -0.44
CA ILE A 75 -15.79 0.32 0.34
C ILE A 75 -16.04 1.81 0.51
N CYS A 76 -16.44 2.50 -0.56
CA CYS A 76 -16.60 3.95 -0.54
C CYS A 76 -17.73 4.45 0.38
N LYS A 77 -18.67 3.56 0.76
CA LYS A 77 -19.81 3.91 1.62
C LYS A 77 -19.41 4.27 3.04
N ASP A 78 -18.26 3.79 3.50
CA ASP A 78 -17.80 3.97 4.90
C ASP A 78 -16.71 5.06 5.02
N GLY A 79 -16.58 5.93 4.01
CA GLY A 79 -15.56 6.99 4.02
C GLY A 79 -14.13 6.49 3.86
N ILE A 80 -13.96 5.29 3.28
CA ILE A 80 -12.69 4.66 2.95
C ILE A 80 -12.41 4.89 1.46
N ASP A 81 -11.26 5.49 1.15
CA ASP A 81 -10.83 5.69 -0.22
C ASP A 81 -10.44 4.33 -0.85
N TYR A 82 -10.62 4.18 -2.17
CA TYR A 82 -10.25 2.96 -2.88
C TYR A 82 -9.42 3.29 -4.14
N LYS A 83 -8.28 2.64 -4.30
CA LYS A 83 -7.41 2.77 -5.46
C LYS A 83 -7.03 1.40 -6.00
N LYS A 84 -7.36 1.13 -7.26
CA LYS A 84 -6.87 -0.07 -7.96
C LYS A 84 -5.64 0.27 -8.79
N ILE A 85 -4.58 -0.53 -8.64
CA ILE A 85 -3.33 -0.47 -9.43
C ILE A 85 -3.10 -1.86 -10.02
N CYS A 86 -3.62 -2.08 -11.23
CA CYS A 86 -3.61 -3.37 -11.90
C CYS A 86 -2.17 -3.87 -12.15
N THR A 87 -1.67 -4.71 -11.25
CA THR A 87 -0.28 -5.17 -11.27
C THR A 87 -0.19 -6.62 -11.74
N PRO A 88 0.48 -6.89 -12.89
CA PRO A 88 0.76 -8.26 -13.33
C PRO A 88 1.47 -9.08 -12.25
N GLY A 89 1.12 -10.36 -12.14
CA GLY A 89 1.83 -11.28 -11.25
C GLY A 89 3.19 -11.67 -11.83
N HIS A 90 4.08 -12.19 -10.97
CA HIS A 90 5.36 -12.84 -11.31
C HIS A 90 6.45 -11.93 -11.90
N ILE A 91 6.10 -10.87 -12.62
CA ILE A 91 7.03 -9.91 -13.19
C ILE A 91 7.25 -8.77 -12.19
N THR A 92 8.46 -8.22 -12.15
CA THR A 92 8.79 -7.06 -11.31
C THR A 92 7.96 -5.86 -11.76
N PRO A 93 7.19 -5.19 -10.86
CA PRO A 93 6.36 -4.06 -11.24
C PRO A 93 7.17 -2.94 -11.91
N SER A 94 6.61 -2.37 -12.97
CA SER A 94 7.26 -1.30 -13.74
C SER A 94 7.37 0.00 -12.93
N TYR A 95 8.28 0.88 -13.35
CA TYR A 95 8.43 2.20 -12.75
C TYR A 95 7.12 2.99 -12.69
N CYS A 96 6.30 2.94 -13.75
CA CYS A 96 5.02 3.65 -13.80
C CYS A 96 4.05 3.17 -12.70
N LEU A 97 3.95 1.86 -12.48
CA LEU A 97 3.10 1.31 -11.41
C LEU A 97 3.62 1.71 -10.03
N VAL A 98 4.94 1.63 -9.81
CA VAL A 98 5.58 2.03 -8.55
C VAL A 98 5.38 3.53 -8.28
N LYS A 99 5.51 4.37 -9.31
CA LYS A 99 5.22 5.80 -9.22
C LYS A 99 3.75 6.06 -8.88
N GLU A 100 2.82 5.38 -9.53
CA GLU A 100 1.39 5.52 -9.23
C GLU A 100 1.06 5.15 -7.78
N PHE A 101 1.62 4.05 -7.28
CA PHE A 101 1.51 3.64 -5.88
C PHE A 101 2.04 4.72 -4.95
N ARG A 102 3.25 5.21 -5.20
CA ARG A 102 3.88 6.25 -4.40
C ARG A 102 3.03 7.52 -4.36
N ASP A 103 2.59 8.00 -5.51
CA ASP A 103 1.86 9.26 -5.60
C ASP A 103 0.50 9.15 -4.88
N CYS A 104 -0.15 7.99 -4.96
CA CYS A 104 -1.36 7.68 -4.19
C CYS A 104 -1.10 7.72 -2.68
N VAL A 105 -0.02 7.08 -2.21
CA VAL A 105 0.37 7.08 -0.79
C VAL A 105 0.65 8.51 -0.31
N LYS A 106 1.45 9.29 -1.05
CA LYS A 106 1.76 10.69 -0.70
C LYS A 106 0.51 11.56 -0.61
N ALA A 107 -0.39 11.44 -1.59
CA ALA A 107 -1.65 12.18 -1.59
C ALA A 107 -2.52 11.82 -0.37
N PHE A 108 -2.62 10.52 -0.05
CA PHE A 108 -3.34 10.08 1.13
C PHE A 108 -2.74 10.62 2.43
N LEU A 109 -1.41 10.51 2.59
CA LEU A 109 -0.70 11.00 3.79
C LEU A 109 -0.85 12.52 3.95
N PHE A 110 -0.81 13.27 2.85
CA PHE A 110 -1.02 14.72 2.85
C PHE A 110 -2.44 15.09 3.28
N LYS A 111 -3.46 14.47 2.66
CA LYS A 111 -4.88 14.67 3.00
C LYS A 111 -5.20 14.28 4.46
N ASN A 112 -4.47 13.31 5.00
CA ASN A 112 -4.67 12.75 6.33
C ASN A 112 -3.51 13.09 7.28
N SER A 113 -2.91 14.28 7.15
CA SER A 113 -1.80 14.70 8.02
C SER A 113 -2.23 14.93 9.48
N ALA A 114 -3.50 15.30 9.70
CA ALA A 114 -4.09 15.57 11.01
C ALA A 114 -4.69 14.33 11.70
N ASN A 115 -4.55 13.13 11.13
CA ASN A 115 -5.07 11.90 11.72
C ASN A 115 -4.12 10.72 11.52
N ASP A 116 -4.45 9.58 12.11
CA ASP A 116 -3.65 8.35 12.10
C ASP A 116 -4.27 7.23 11.24
N LYS A 117 -5.13 7.59 10.27
CA LYS A 117 -5.74 6.60 9.36
C LYS A 117 -4.69 5.79 8.61
N LEU A 118 -4.97 4.50 8.46
CA LEU A 118 -4.08 3.51 7.86
C LEU A 118 -4.30 3.32 6.37
N ILE A 119 -3.23 2.90 5.69
CA ILE A 119 -3.19 2.53 4.28
C ILE A 119 -3.18 1.01 4.19
N GLY A 120 -4.30 0.45 3.76
CA GLY A 120 -4.42 -0.96 3.46
C GLY A 120 -3.89 -1.30 2.08
N VAL A 121 -2.98 -2.26 1.98
CA VAL A 121 -2.44 -2.71 0.69
C VAL A 121 -2.61 -4.21 0.57
N HIS A 122 -3.17 -4.67 -0.55
CA HIS A 122 -3.28 -6.09 -0.82
C HIS A 122 -2.97 -6.44 -2.26
N CYS A 123 -2.52 -7.68 -2.46
CA CYS A 123 -2.59 -8.37 -3.74
C CYS A 123 -3.47 -9.61 -3.54
N THR A 124 -3.24 -10.72 -4.25
CA THR A 124 -4.01 -11.95 -3.99
C THR A 124 -3.72 -12.49 -2.58
N HIS A 125 -2.45 -12.67 -2.24
CA HIS A 125 -2.02 -13.25 -0.96
C HIS A 125 -1.53 -12.20 0.06
N GLY A 126 -1.34 -10.95 -0.40
CA GLY A 126 -0.84 -9.88 0.46
C GLY A 126 0.64 -10.00 0.81
N VAL A 127 1.41 -10.77 0.03
CA VAL A 127 2.82 -11.09 0.32
C VAL A 127 3.73 -10.49 -0.74
N ASN A 128 3.87 -11.14 -1.90
CA ASN A 128 4.90 -10.77 -2.88
C ASN A 128 4.77 -9.36 -3.47
N ARG A 129 3.69 -9.08 -4.21
CA ARG A 129 3.48 -7.75 -4.82
C ARG A 129 3.33 -6.68 -3.73
N THR A 130 2.54 -6.98 -2.70
CA THR A 130 2.31 -6.06 -1.57
C THR A 130 3.62 -5.65 -0.89
N GLY A 131 4.46 -6.62 -0.56
CA GLY A 131 5.78 -6.40 0.03
C GLY A 131 6.68 -5.60 -0.89
N TYR A 132 6.72 -5.91 -2.19
CA TYR A 132 7.50 -5.13 -3.15
C TYR A 132 7.11 -3.66 -3.17
N PHE A 133 5.83 -3.32 -3.30
CA PHE A 133 5.38 -1.93 -3.34
C PHE A 133 5.63 -1.18 -2.04
N ILE A 134 5.32 -1.79 -0.88
CA ILE A 134 5.54 -1.16 0.42
C ILE A 134 7.04 -0.97 0.69
N CYS A 135 7.87 -1.99 0.47
CA CYS A 135 9.32 -1.88 0.65
C CYS A 135 9.91 -0.84 -0.30
N SER A 136 9.49 -0.82 -1.57
CA SER A 136 9.95 0.18 -2.54
C SER A 136 9.63 1.61 -2.07
N TYR A 137 8.44 1.84 -1.50
CA TYR A 137 8.09 3.13 -0.91
C TYR A 137 8.96 3.48 0.30
N MET A 138 9.14 2.53 1.24
CA MET A 138 10.00 2.74 2.42
C MET A 138 11.44 3.10 2.02
N ILE A 139 12.00 2.42 1.02
CA ILE A 139 13.35 2.67 0.54
C ILE A 139 13.46 4.04 -0.16
N SER A 140 12.54 4.32 -1.08
CA SER A 140 12.65 5.52 -1.94
C SER A 140 12.22 6.81 -1.26
N GLU A 141 11.26 6.75 -0.33
CA GLU A 141 10.61 7.93 0.27
C GLU A 141 10.88 8.10 1.76
N LEU A 142 11.23 7.02 2.48
CA LEU A 142 11.58 7.09 3.91
C LEU A 142 13.07 6.84 4.17
N ALA A 143 13.87 6.62 3.12
CA ALA A 143 15.29 6.33 3.19
C ALA A 143 15.64 5.15 4.11
N ILE A 144 14.75 4.16 4.19
CA ILE A 144 14.99 2.91 4.93
C ILE A 144 15.84 1.99 4.05
N GLU A 145 16.90 1.41 4.62
CA GLU A 145 17.74 0.45 3.90
C GLU A 145 16.93 -0.75 3.37
N PRO A 146 17.25 -1.30 2.18
CA PRO A 146 16.45 -2.38 1.58
C PRO A 146 16.25 -3.59 2.50
N ALA A 147 17.31 -4.04 3.18
CA ALA A 147 17.24 -5.17 4.11
C ALA A 147 16.28 -4.90 5.27
N GLU A 148 16.35 -3.71 5.86
CA GLU A 148 15.48 -3.27 6.95
C GLU A 148 14.03 -3.11 6.49
N ALA A 149 13.80 -2.55 5.31
CA ALA A 149 12.47 -2.42 4.72
C ALA A 149 11.79 -3.79 4.54
N ILE A 150 12.53 -4.77 4.01
CA ILE A 150 12.07 -6.15 3.85
C ILE A 150 11.78 -6.78 5.21
N GLN A 151 12.70 -6.64 6.18
CA GLN A 151 12.54 -7.20 7.52
C GLN A 151 11.29 -6.65 8.22
N ARG A 152 11.06 -5.33 8.19
CA ARG A 152 9.86 -4.71 8.77
C ARG A 152 8.59 -5.22 8.12
N PHE A 153 8.58 -5.36 6.79
CA PHE A 153 7.44 -5.91 6.08
C PHE A 153 7.16 -7.36 6.52
N VAL A 154 8.18 -8.22 6.52
CA VAL A 154 8.04 -9.64 6.88
C VAL A 154 7.58 -9.79 8.33
N ALA A 155 8.16 -9.05 9.27
CA ALA A 155 7.80 -9.09 10.69
C ALA A 155 6.34 -8.64 10.94
N ALA A 156 5.87 -7.63 10.20
CA ALA A 156 4.49 -7.15 10.30
C ALA A 156 3.52 -8.08 9.57
N ARG A 157 3.85 -8.56 8.37
CA ARG A 157 2.98 -9.41 7.55
C ARG A 157 2.87 -10.84 8.10
N GLY A 158 3.94 -11.35 8.71
CA GLY A 158 4.07 -12.73 9.19
C GLY A 158 4.40 -13.75 8.10
N HIS A 159 4.80 -13.31 6.91
CA HIS A 159 5.12 -14.17 5.75
C HIS A 159 6.28 -13.55 4.96
N GLU A 160 7.20 -14.39 4.48
CA GLU A 160 8.35 -13.95 3.69
C GLU A 160 7.95 -13.56 2.26
N ILE A 161 8.70 -12.62 1.67
CA ILE A 161 8.61 -12.35 0.23
C ILE A 161 9.29 -13.50 -0.53
N GLU A 162 8.50 -14.38 -1.11
CA GLU A 162 8.97 -15.60 -1.80
C GLU A 162 9.65 -15.32 -3.16
N ARG A 163 9.40 -14.16 -3.79
CA ARG A 163 9.85 -13.87 -5.16
C ARG A 163 11.25 -13.27 -5.21
N SER A 164 12.23 -14.06 -5.63
CA SER A 164 13.64 -13.65 -5.76
C SER A 164 13.82 -12.43 -6.68
N ASN A 165 13.08 -12.33 -7.78
CA ASN A 165 13.15 -11.16 -8.67
C ASN A 165 12.68 -9.86 -8.00
N TYR A 166 11.79 -9.94 -7.00
CA TYR A 166 11.35 -8.78 -6.23
C TYR A 166 12.41 -8.39 -5.21
N LEU A 167 12.94 -9.35 -4.45
CA LEU A 167 14.04 -9.13 -3.51
C LEU A 167 15.26 -8.51 -4.20
N ASN A 168 15.67 -9.08 -5.32
CA ASN A 168 16.79 -8.58 -6.11
C ASN A 168 16.57 -7.16 -6.63
N ALA A 169 15.34 -6.81 -7.02
CA ALA A 169 15.00 -5.47 -7.47
C ALA A 169 15.01 -4.47 -6.30
N LEU A 170 14.48 -4.83 -5.14
CA LEU A 170 14.51 -3.99 -3.93
C LEU A 170 15.94 -3.68 -3.49
N ASN A 171 16.82 -4.69 -3.46
CA ASN A 171 18.23 -4.52 -3.10
C ASN A 171 19.03 -3.66 -4.10
N ARG A 172 18.52 -3.46 -5.32
CA ARG A 172 19.13 -2.56 -6.31
C ARG A 172 18.55 -1.14 -6.26
N LEU A 173 17.48 -0.88 -5.51
CA LEU A 173 16.93 0.47 -5.38
C LEU A 173 17.95 1.33 -4.63
N LYS A 174 18.45 2.36 -5.31
CA LYS A 174 19.22 3.42 -4.65
C LYS A 174 18.26 4.34 -3.92
N GLN A 175 18.64 4.79 -2.73
CA GLN A 175 17.92 5.88 -2.07
C GLN A 175 17.81 7.06 -3.04
N SER A 176 16.61 7.63 -3.19
CA SER A 176 16.45 8.78 -4.06
C SER A 176 17.19 9.98 -3.46
N ASN A 177 17.91 10.75 -4.29
CA ASN A 177 18.73 11.89 -3.85
C ASN A 177 17.92 13.05 -3.20
N LEU A 178 16.59 12.92 -3.02
CA LEU A 178 15.77 13.90 -2.33
C LEU A 178 16.10 13.98 -0.83
N THR A 179 16.46 12.87 -0.19
CA THR A 179 16.82 12.85 1.24
C THR A 179 18.16 13.52 1.51
N ARG A 180 19.09 13.48 0.54
CA ARG A 180 20.36 14.19 0.63
C ARG A 180 20.15 15.71 0.68
N LYS A 181 19.11 16.23 0.01
CA LYS A 181 18.81 17.66 0.01
C LYS A 181 18.39 18.15 1.40
N ILE A 182 17.60 17.38 2.14
CA ILE A 182 17.12 17.76 3.48
C ILE A 182 18.26 17.85 4.49
N ILE A 183 19.22 16.92 4.43
CA ILE A 183 20.40 16.91 5.31
C ILE A 183 21.34 18.09 4.98
N TYR A 184 21.52 18.45 3.71
CA TYR A 184 22.35 19.60 3.32
C TYR A 184 21.66 20.96 3.56
N THR A 185 20.34 21.03 3.57
CA THR A 185 19.60 22.28 3.86
C THR A 185 19.47 22.58 5.35
N GLY A 186 19.75 21.62 6.24
CA GLY A 186 19.75 21.82 7.70
C GLY A 186 20.94 22.65 8.23
N ASN A 187 21.97 22.90 7.40
CA ASN A 187 23.20 23.58 7.81
C ASN A 187 23.43 24.95 7.14
N ASN A 188 22.42 25.52 6.46
CA ASN A 188 22.52 26.88 5.92
C ASN A 188 21.20 27.63 6.16
N GLN A 189 21.02 28.14 7.38
CA GLN A 189 20.15 29.28 7.62
C GLN A 189 20.79 30.51 6.99
N ASN A 190 20.52 30.74 5.71
CA ASN A 190 20.25 32.04 5.10
C ASN A 190 20.30 31.92 3.57
N LYS A 191 19.26 32.47 2.93
CA LYS A 191 19.00 32.55 1.47
C LYS A 191 18.32 31.30 0.88
N LEU A 192 17.00 31.37 0.76
CA LEU A 192 16.38 31.56 -0.55
C LEU A 192 14.93 32.03 -0.36
N ASN A 193 14.74 33.35 -0.44
CA ASN A 193 13.52 33.88 -1.02
C ASN A 193 13.48 33.43 -2.49
N THR A 194 12.26 33.29 -2.99
CA THR A 194 11.83 33.24 -4.40
C THR A 194 11.47 31.86 -4.96
N VAL A 195 10.30 31.87 -5.59
CA VAL A 195 9.74 30.94 -6.58
C VAL A 195 8.85 29.81 -6.06
N CYS A 196 7.57 30.14 -5.84
CA CYS A 196 6.46 29.64 -6.67
C CYS A 196 5.13 30.27 -6.22
N ASN A 197 4.82 31.43 -6.78
CA ASN A 197 3.46 31.95 -6.81
C ASN A 197 2.63 31.09 -7.77
N PHE A 198 1.68 30.32 -7.25
CA PHE A 198 0.51 29.89 -8.01
C PHE A 198 -0.73 30.48 -7.34
N LYS A 199 -1.24 31.55 -7.93
CA LYS A 199 -2.55 32.14 -7.60
C LYS A 199 -3.63 31.15 -8.03
N CYS A 200 -4.49 30.73 -7.09
CA CYS A 200 -5.82 30.23 -7.39
C CYS A 200 -6.66 31.38 -7.96
N THR A 201 -7.01 31.31 -9.24
CA THR A 201 -8.14 32.08 -9.77
C THR A 201 -9.43 31.42 -9.31
N ARG A 202 -10.17 32.12 -8.45
CA ARG A 202 -11.58 31.82 -8.15
C ARG A 202 -12.41 32.29 -9.34
N GLY A 203 -13.04 31.37 -10.05
CA GLY A 203 -14.17 31.70 -10.92
C GLY A 203 -15.44 31.70 -10.07
N ASN A 204 -15.99 32.88 -9.81
CA ASN A 204 -17.39 33.06 -9.41
C ASN A 204 -18.17 33.51 -10.65
N GLY A 205 -19.42 33.05 -10.74
CA GLY A 205 -20.22 33.02 -11.96
C GLY A 205 -20.68 34.37 -12.49
N HIS A 206 -21.33 34.31 -13.65
CA HIS A 206 -22.65 34.85 -13.93
C HIS A 206 -23.44 33.73 -14.62
#